data_AF-A0A348TSC1-F1
#
_entry.id   AF-A0A348TSC1-F1
#
_cell.length_a   1.000
_cell.length_b   1.000
_cell.length_c   1.000
_cell.angle_alpha   90.00
_cell.angle_beta   90.00
_cell.angle_gamma   90.00
#
_symmetry.space_group_name_H-M   'P 1'
#
loop_
_entity.id
_entity.type
_entity.pdbx_description
1 polymer ?
#
loop_
_entity_poly.entity_id
_entity_poly.type
_entity_poly.pdbx_seq_one_letter_code
_entity_poly.pdbx_strand_id
1 'polypeptide(L)' 'MPKILLYFSALMSLLYLYFGVYITLSSEVQKVIHFPYNIFVGLLLVGYGGFRVYRFYQLLVKNKND' A
#
# COMPACT_ATOMS: atom_id res chain seq x y z
N MET A 1 19.42 -0.60 8.91
CA MET A 1 18.81 -0.05 7.67
C MET A 1 18.87 1.47 7.74
N PRO A 2 19.29 2.20 6.71
CA PRO A 2 19.34 3.66 6.75
C PRO A 2 17.97 4.26 7.04
N LYS A 3 17.88 5.22 7.96
CA LYS A 3 16.60 5.83 8.38
C LYS A 3 15.78 6.34 7.18
N ILE A 4 16.46 6.90 6.18
CA ILE A 4 15.88 7.38 4.92
C ILE A 4 15.13 6.27 4.16
N LEU A 5 15.71 5.07 4.07
CA LEU A 5 15.10 3.92 3.39
C LEU A 5 13.84 3.44 4.12
N LEU A 6 13.81 3.55 5.46
CA LEU A 6 12.62 3.23 6.25
C LEU A 6 11.48 4.20 5.96
N TYR A 7 11.74 5.52 5.97
CA TYR A 7 10.73 6.53 5.62
C TYR A 7 10.22 6.36 4.19
N PHE A 8 11.11 6.09 3.24
CA PHE A 8 10.73 5.84 1.85
C PHE A 8 9.85 4.59 1.72
N SER A 9 10.17 3.52 2.45
CA SER A 9 9.36 2.29 2.49
C SER A 9 7.97 2.53 3.10
N ALA A 10 7.89 3.31 4.19
CA ALA A 10 6.62 3.69 4.81
C ALA A 10 5.77 4.55 3.86
N LEU A 11 6.38 5.54 3.21
CA LEU A 11 5.74 6.37 2.19
C LEU A 11 5.18 5.52 1.05
N MET A 12 5.99 4.59 0.52
CA MET A 12 5.55 3.67 -0.52
C MET A 12 4.40 2.78 -0.03
N SER A 13 4.38 2.36 1.22
CA SER A 13 3.28 1.55 1.74
C SER A 13 1.96 2.33 1.79
N LEU A 14 2.01 3.60 2.18
CA LEU A 14 0.87 4.52 2.17
C LEU A 14 0.39 4.81 0.75
N LEU A 15 1.30 5.00 -0.21
CA LEU A 15 0.93 5.22 -1.61
C LEU A 15 0.14 4.04 -2.17
N TYR A 16 0.52 2.81 -1.84
CA TYR A 16 -0.21 1.63 -2.33
C TYR A 16 -1.61 1.53 -1.74
N LEU A 17 -1.79 1.88 -0.47
CA LEU A 17 -3.12 1.98 0.14
C LEU A 17 -3.96 3.06 -0.55
N TYR A 18 -3.38 4.25 -0.74
CA TYR A 18 -4.06 5.37 -1.38
C TYR A 18 -4.47 5.04 -2.82
N PHE A 19 -3.53 4.57 -3.65
CA PHE A 19 -3.82 4.19 -5.03
C PHE A 19 -4.78 3.01 -5.12
N GLY A 20 -4.69 2.03 -4.22
CA GLY A 20 -5.61 0.90 -4.20
C GLY A 20 -7.05 1.34 -3.94
N VAL A 21 -7.27 2.24 -2.97
CA VAL A 21 -8.59 2.82 -2.70
C VAL A 21 -9.05 3.69 -3.88
N TYR A 22 -8.15 4.53 -4.41
CA TYR A 22 -8.45 5.39 -5.56
C TYR A 22 -8.88 4.59 -6.80
N ILE A 23 -8.16 3.52 -7.15
CA ILE A 23 -8.49 2.66 -8.29
C ILE A 23 -9.81 1.92 -8.08
N THR A 24 -10.11 1.52 -6.84
CA THR A 24 -11.37 0.84 -6.51
C THR A 24 -12.57 1.78 -6.67
N LEU A 25 -12.45 3.02 -6.20
CA LEU A 25 -13.59 3.94 -6.06
C LEU A 25 -13.71 5.00 -7.17
N SER A 26 -12.64 5.31 -7.90
CA SER A 26 -12.64 6.39 -8.88
C SER A 26 -13.39 6.01 -10.15
N SER A 27 -14.39 6.81 -10.50
CA SER A 27 -15.13 6.70 -11.76
C SER A 27 -14.24 6.95 -12.99
N GLU A 28 -13.20 7.76 -12.86
CA GLU A 28 -12.24 8.01 -13.94
C GLU A 28 -11.42 6.76 -14.26
N VAL A 29 -11.06 5.98 -13.23
CA VAL A 29 -10.31 4.73 -13.41
C VAL A 29 -11.20 3.66 -14.04
N GLN A 30 -12.50 3.64 -13.74
CA GLN A 30 -13.46 2.71 -14.36
C GLN A 30 -13.60 2.90 -15.88
N LYS A 31 -13.29 4.10 -16.41
CA LYS A 31 -13.26 4.37 -17.85
C LYS A 31 -12.09 3.69 -18.56
N VAL A 32 -11.02 3.38 -17.82
CA VAL A 32 -9.78 2.78 -18.36
C VAL A 32 -9.68 1.29 -17.98
N ILE A 33 -10.02 0.96 -16.74
CA ILE A 33 -10.02 -0.40 -16.19
C ILE A 33 -11.48 -0.78 -15.90
N HIS A 34 -12.03 -1.62 -16.76
CA HIS A 34 -13.42 -2.06 -16.62
C HIS A 34 -13.66 -2.89 -15.36
N PHE A 35 -14.87 -2.82 -14.83
CA PHE A 35 -15.35 -3.71 -13.79
C PHE A 35 -15.35 -5.18 -14.29
N PRO A 36 -14.96 -6.17 -13.45
CA PRO A 36 -14.58 -6.06 -12.03
C PRO A 36 -13.07 -5.88 -11.79
N TYR A 37 -12.28 -5.72 -12.86
CA TYR A 37 -10.81 -5.73 -12.77
C TYR A 37 -10.25 -4.57 -11.94
N ASN A 38 -10.89 -3.40 -11.98
CA ASN A 38 -10.49 -2.25 -11.14
C ASN A 38 -10.61 -2.58 -9.64
N ILE A 39 -11.66 -3.29 -9.23
CA ILE A 39 -11.84 -3.72 -7.84
C ILE A 39 -10.75 -4.72 -7.46
N PHE A 40 -10.45 -5.69 -8.34
CA PHE A 40 -9.43 -6.68 -8.06
C PHE A 40 -8.03 -6.06 -7.90
N VAL A 41 -7.66 -5.17 -8.83
CA VAL A 41 -6.39 -4.41 -8.78
C VAL A 41 -6.34 -3.53 -7.54
N GLY A 42 -7.43 -2.84 -7.23
CA GLY A 42 -7.53 -2.00 -6.04
C GLY A 42 -7.36 -2.78 -4.74
N LEU A 43 -8.04 -3.92 -4.60
CA LEU A 43 -7.91 -4.81 -3.44
C LEU A 43 -6.49 -5.38 -3.31
N LEU A 44 -5.84 -5.75 -4.42
CA LEU A 44 -4.45 -6.22 -4.39
C LEU A 44 -3.50 -5.13 -3.86
N LEU A 45 -3.67 -3.88 -4.31
CA LEU A 45 -2.85 -2.76 -3.86
C LEU A 45 -3.10 -2.41 -2.39
N VAL A 46 -4.36 -2.40 -1.95
CA VAL A 46 -4.71 -2.17 -0.54
C VAL A 46 -4.15 -3.30 0.33
N GLY A 47 -4.38 -4.55 -0.06
CA GLY A 47 -3.90 -5.72 0.69
C GLY A 47 -2.37 -5.74 0.79
N TYR A 48 -1.67 -5.49 -0.31
CA TYR A 48 -0.21 -5.43 -0.32
C TYR A 48 0.34 -4.23 0.47
N GLY A 49 -0.30 -3.05 0.34
CA GLY A 49 0.04 -1.87 1.13
C GLY A 49 -0.10 -2.15 2.64
N GLY A 50 -1.21 -2.74 3.06
CA GLY A 50 -1.46 -3.14 4.45
C GLY A 50 -0.45 -4.17 4.96
N PHE A 51 -0.14 -5.20 4.17
CA PHE A 51 0.91 -6.17 4.50
C PHE A 51 2.27 -5.49 4.70
N ARG A 52 2.64 -4.53 3.85
CA ARG A 52 3.89 -3.78 4.02
C ARG A 52 3.91 -2.90 5.25
N VAL A 53 2.79 -2.22 5.57
CA VAL A 53 2.67 -1.47 6.83
C VAL A 53 2.86 -2.39 8.03
N TYR A 54 2.22 -3.55 8.03
CA TYR A 54 2.37 -4.55 9.10
C TYR A 54 3.81 -5.03 9.25
N ARG A 55 4.47 -5.39 8.14
CA ARG A 55 5.87 -5.82 8.15
C ARG A 55 6.81 -4.70 8.59
N PHE A 56 6.53 -3.46 8.21
CA PHE A 56 7.28 -2.29 8.67
C PHE A 56 7.13 -2.08 10.18
N TYR A 57 5.91 -2.20 10.70
CA TYR A 57 5.64 -2.14 12.13
C TYR A 57 6.42 -3.23 12.90
N GLN A 58 6.42 -4.48 12.41
CA GLN A 58 7.20 -5.56 13.00
C GLN A 58 8.70 -5.25 13.03
N LEU A 59 9.25 -4.68 11.96
CA LEU A 59 10.66 -4.29 11.89
C LEU A 59 11.00 -3.17 12.88
N LEU A 60 10.12 -2.17 13.03
CA LEU A 60 10.32 -1.10 14.02
C LEU A 60 10.23 -1.60 15.46
N VAL A 61 9.27 -2.47 15.76
CA VAL A 61 9.11 -3.07 17.10
C VAL A 61 10.30 -3.96 17.43
N LYS A 62 10.74 -4.80 16.49
CA LYS A 62 11.90 -5.67 16.67
C LYS A 62 13.17 -4.87 16.93
N ASN A 63 13.42 -3.83 16.15
CA ASN A 63 14.60 -2.96 16.27
C ASN A 63 14.58 -2.03 17.50
N LYS A 64 13.50 -2.03 18.29
CA LYS A 64 13.41 -1.31 19.57
C LYS A 64 13.77 -2.21 20.77
N ASN A 65 13.69 -3.53 20.59
CA ASN A 65 13.92 -4.53 21.64
C ASN A 65 15.32 -5.18 21.56
N ASP A 66 16.08 -4.90 20.50
CA ASP A 66 17.51 -5.22 20.36
C ASP A 66 18.35 -3.99 20.79
#